data_AF-A0AB40D883-F1
#
_entry.id   AF-A0AB40D883-F1
#
_cell.length_a   1.000
_cell.length_b   1.000
_cell.length_c   1.000
_cell.angle_alpha   90.00
_cell.angle_beta   90.00
_cell.angle_gamma   90.00
#
_symmetry.space_group_name_H-M   'P 1'
#
loop_
_entity.id
_entity.type
_entity.pdbx_description
1 polymer ?
#
loop_
_entity_poly.entity_id
_entity_poly.type
_entity_poly.pdbx_seq_one_letter_code
_entity_poly.pdbx_strand_id
1 'polypeptide(L)'
;MTEVKGINQGLNALTEAVGSLTAYVRQSAKVDTKIVETMERSFPLNAAEDLQGIDSKLVDPHSENYTKLMVTLLKNGRLSRSILNVLSEDIVLSYNLEGGQNKKKLKAYPNFVRALLSKFLLGPKVTIVCKFNF
;
A
#
# COMPACT_ATOMS: atom_id res chain seq x y z
N MET A 1 -20.98 44.84 29.78
CA MET A 1 -21.74 43.58 30.00
C MET A 1 -22.15 42.89 28.69
N THR A 2 -22.32 43.64 27.59
CA THR A 2 -22.65 43.14 26.24
C THR A 2 -21.48 42.44 25.53
N GLU A 3 -20.26 42.97 25.65
CA GLU A 3 -19.05 42.36 25.04
C GLU A 3 -18.72 40.98 25.61
N VAL A 4 -18.82 40.81 26.93
CA VAL A 4 -18.59 39.52 27.61
C VAL A 4 -19.58 38.45 27.12
N LYS A 5 -20.84 38.82 26.85
CA LYS A 5 -21.83 37.90 26.25
C LYS A 5 -21.47 37.52 24.82
N GLY A 6 -21.05 38.48 23.99
CA GLY A 6 -20.62 38.21 22.61
C GLY A 6 -19.39 37.31 22.54
N ILE A 7 -18.41 37.53 23.42
CA ILE A 7 -17.22 36.69 23.55
C ILE A 7 -17.62 35.25 23.94
N ASN A 8 -18.53 35.10 24.91
CA ASN A 8 -18.94 33.77 25.36
C ASN A 8 -19.71 33.00 24.27
N GLN A 9 -20.52 33.69 23.46
CA GLN A 9 -21.18 33.10 22.29
C GLN A 9 -20.19 32.66 21.22
N GLY A 10 -19.17 33.50 20.93
CA GLY A 10 -18.10 33.15 19.99
C GLY A 10 -17.27 31.95 20.47
N LEU A 11 -16.99 31.86 21.76
CA LEU A 11 -16.27 30.73 22.35
C LEU A 11 -17.05 29.42 22.24
N ASN A 12 -18.37 29.47 22.46
CA ASN A 12 -19.23 28.30 22.31
C ASN A 12 -19.30 27.84 20.84
N ALA A 13 -19.51 28.77 19.90
CA ALA A 13 -19.54 28.45 18.48
C ALA A 13 -18.20 27.84 17.98
N LEU A 14 -17.07 28.36 18.46
CA LEU A 14 -15.75 27.80 18.16
C LEU A 14 -15.59 26.40 18.74
N THR A 15 -16.05 26.18 19.96
CA THR A 15 -16.00 24.87 20.63
C THR A 15 -16.80 23.82 19.85
N GLU A 16 -17.99 24.18 19.37
CA GLU A 16 -18.82 23.31 18.53
C GLU A 16 -18.18 22.99 17.17
N ALA A 17 -17.56 24.00 16.53
CA ALA A 17 -16.86 23.82 15.27
C ALA A 17 -15.64 22.90 15.41
N VAL A 18 -14.84 23.08 16.47
CA VAL A 18 -13.71 22.20 16.79
C VAL A 18 -14.18 20.78 17.11
N GLY A 19 -15.29 20.64 17.84
CA GLY A 19 -15.91 19.34 18.11
C GLY A 19 -16.32 18.62 16.82
N SER A 20 -16.96 19.35 15.90
CA SER A 20 -17.38 18.83 14.60
C SER A 20 -16.20 18.41 13.71
N LEU A 21 -15.16 19.24 13.64
CA LEU A 21 -13.94 18.91 12.91
C LEU A 21 -13.23 17.68 13.51
N THR A 22 -13.18 17.59 14.84
CA THR A 22 -12.62 16.42 15.54
C THR A 22 -13.38 15.15 15.23
N ALA A 23 -14.71 15.21 15.18
CA ALA A 23 -15.55 14.08 14.80
C ALA A 23 -15.28 13.64 13.34
N TYR A 24 -15.18 14.59 12.42
CA TYR A 24 -14.86 14.32 11.02
C TYR A 24 -13.50 13.64 10.85
N VAL A 25 -12.44 14.18 11.47
CA VAL A 25 -11.09 13.60 11.41
C VAL A 25 -11.06 12.17 11.95
N ARG A 26 -11.75 11.90 13.07
CA ARG A 26 -11.87 10.54 13.63
C ARG A 26 -12.59 9.59 12.68
N GLN A 27 -13.61 10.06 11.97
CA GLN A 27 -14.34 9.23 11.02
C GLN A 27 -13.50 8.91 9.78
N SER A 28 -12.78 9.90 9.24
CA SER A 28 -11.83 9.70 8.14
C SER A 28 -10.73 8.69 8.52
N ALA A 29 -10.14 8.81 9.71
CA ALA A 29 -9.12 7.87 10.17
C ALA A 29 -9.64 6.41 10.29
N LYS A 30 -10.90 6.22 10.69
CA LYS A 30 -11.53 4.89 10.72
C LYS A 30 -11.72 4.30 9.32
N VAL A 31 -12.10 5.13 8.35
CA VAL A 31 -12.25 4.72 6.95
C VAL A 31 -10.90 4.28 6.39
N ASP A 32 -9.84 5.06 6.62
CA ASP A 32 -8.49 4.71 6.18
C ASP A 32 -8.01 3.38 6.77
N THR A 33 -8.26 3.15 8.07
CA THR A 33 -7.90 1.89 8.75
C THR A 33 -8.59 0.69 8.09
N LYS A 34 -9.90 0.78 7.84
CA LYS A 34 -10.68 -0.30 7.22
C LYS A 34 -10.24 -0.59 5.78
N ILE A 35 -9.83 0.44 5.04
CA ILE A 35 -9.25 0.30 3.70
C ILE A 35 -7.94 -0.50 3.79
N VAL A 36 -7.04 -0.12 4.69
CA VAL A 36 -5.76 -0.82 4.90
C VAL A 36 -5.98 -2.28 5.30
N GLU A 37 -6.85 -2.58 6.26
CA GLU A 37 -7.18 -3.96 6.66
C GLU A 37 -7.72 -4.81 5.50
N THR A 38 -8.49 -4.20 4.60
CA THR A 38 -9.02 -4.89 3.42
C THR A 38 -7.92 -5.16 2.39
N MET A 39 -6.95 -4.25 2.27
CA MET A 39 -5.80 -4.39 1.40
C MET A 39 -4.81 -5.43 1.93
N GLU A 40 -4.55 -5.45 3.24
CA GLU A 40 -3.71 -6.45 3.90
C GLU A 40 -4.21 -7.88 3.67
N ARG A 41 -5.53 -8.09 3.67
CA ARG A 41 -6.16 -9.37 3.33
C ARG A 41 -5.95 -9.82 1.89
N SER A 42 -5.50 -8.94 1.00
CA SER A 42 -5.16 -9.29 -0.38
C SER A 42 -3.77 -9.92 -0.50
N PHE A 43 -2.96 -9.91 0.56
CA PHE A 43 -1.62 -10.46 0.57
C PHE A 43 -1.50 -11.64 1.56
N PRO A 44 -0.62 -12.62 1.29
CA PRO A 44 0.18 -12.78 0.07
C PRO A 44 -0.68 -13.19 -1.14
N LEU A 45 -0.20 -12.88 -2.35
CA LEU A 45 -0.85 -13.28 -3.60
C LEU A 45 -0.58 -14.77 -3.88
N ASN A 46 -1.63 -15.54 -4.14
CA ASN A 46 -1.56 -17.00 -4.24
C ASN A 46 -1.78 -17.52 -5.66
N ALA A 47 -2.46 -16.73 -6.51
CA ALA A 47 -2.81 -17.15 -7.85
C ALA A 47 -2.58 -16.06 -8.91
N ALA A 48 -2.69 -16.44 -10.18
CA ALA A 48 -2.54 -15.53 -11.31
C ALA A 48 -3.63 -14.46 -11.33
N GLU A 49 -4.82 -14.82 -10.86
CA GLU A 49 -5.99 -13.96 -10.72
C GLU A 49 -5.73 -12.86 -9.70
N ASP A 50 -5.03 -13.16 -8.60
CA ASP A 50 -4.63 -12.18 -7.59
C ASP A 50 -3.65 -11.16 -8.18
N LEU A 51 -2.66 -11.63 -8.94
CA LEU A 51 -1.69 -10.78 -9.64
C LEU A 51 -2.40 -9.83 -10.61
N GLN A 52 -3.32 -10.34 -11.42
CA GLN A 52 -4.11 -9.51 -12.35
C GLN A 52 -5.00 -8.51 -11.60
N GLY A 53 -5.63 -8.94 -10.52
CA GLY A 53 -6.51 -8.11 -9.70
C GLY A 53 -5.77 -6.93 -9.08
N ILE A 54 -4.58 -7.17 -8.51
CA ILE A 54 -3.74 -6.10 -7.96
C ILE A 54 -3.18 -5.20 -9.06
N ASP A 55 -2.70 -5.77 -10.17
CA ASP A 55 -2.17 -4.98 -11.29
C ASP A 55 -3.21 -3.98 -11.82
N SER A 56 -4.46 -4.41 -11.93
CA SER A 56 -5.57 -3.58 -12.38
C SER A 56 -5.89 -2.46 -11.38
N LYS A 57 -5.87 -2.76 -10.07
CA LYS A 57 -6.08 -1.76 -9.00
C LYS A 57 -4.97 -0.71 -8.92
N LEU A 58 -3.77 -1.05 -9.39
CA LEU A 58 -2.62 -0.14 -9.40
C LEU A 58 -2.68 0.91 -10.53
N VAL A 59 -3.67 0.82 -11.43
CA VAL A 59 -3.94 1.85 -12.45
C VAL A 59 -4.72 3.05 -11.87
N ASP A 60 -5.46 2.85 -10.78
CA ASP A 60 -6.30 3.87 -10.15
C ASP A 60 -5.44 4.99 -9.52
N PRO A 61 -5.85 6.27 -9.58
CA PRO A 61 -5.20 7.36 -8.84
C PRO A 61 -5.05 7.12 -7.32
N HIS A 62 -5.85 6.24 -6.71
CA HIS A 62 -5.73 5.82 -5.32
C HIS A 62 -4.77 4.62 -5.09
N SER A 63 -4.06 4.18 -6.13
CA SER A 63 -3.07 3.07 -6.11
C SER A 63 -1.87 3.29 -5.17
N GLU A 64 -1.67 4.52 -4.69
CA GLU A 64 -0.57 4.86 -3.79
C GLU A 64 -0.63 4.05 -2.49
N ASN A 65 -1.84 3.71 -2.01
CA ASN A 65 -2.03 2.90 -0.81
C ASN A 65 -1.49 1.47 -1.00
N TYR A 66 -1.72 0.86 -2.17
CA TYR A 66 -1.22 -0.50 -2.45
C TYR A 66 0.30 -0.49 -2.57
N THR A 67 0.85 0.55 -3.20
CA THR A 67 2.29 0.72 -3.32
C THR A 67 2.95 0.91 -1.94
N LYS A 68 2.39 1.78 -1.09
CA LYS A 68 2.86 2.00 0.29
C LYS A 68 2.78 0.73 1.13
N LEU A 69 1.70 -0.04 1.00
CA LEU A 69 1.53 -1.30 1.70
C LEU A 69 2.60 -2.32 1.26
N MET A 70 2.79 -2.54 -0.04
CA MET A 70 3.84 -3.44 -0.54
C MET A 70 5.24 -3.02 -0.09
N VAL A 71 5.56 -1.72 -0.12
CA VAL A 71 6.84 -1.20 0.40
C VAL A 71 7.00 -1.53 1.88
N THR A 72 5.93 -1.42 2.68
CA THR A 72 5.94 -1.74 4.11
C THR A 72 6.17 -3.22 4.35
N LEU A 73 5.44 -4.10 3.64
CA LEU A 73 5.61 -5.54 3.69
C LEU A 73 7.02 -6.00 3.33
N LEU A 74 7.64 -5.32 2.34
CA LEU A 74 9.02 -5.59 1.88
C LEU A 74 10.12 -4.96 2.75
N LYS A 75 9.80 -3.99 3.61
CA LYS A 75 10.76 -3.35 4.53
C LYS A 75 11.03 -4.21 5.76
N ASN A 76 10.12 -5.11 6.11
CA ASN A 76 10.23 -5.89 7.33
C ASN A 76 11.24 -7.05 7.18
N GLY A 77 12.52 -6.79 7.46
CA GLY A 77 13.58 -7.81 7.51
C GLY A 77 14.31 -8.06 6.18
N ARG A 78 14.85 -9.28 6.02
CA ARG A 78 15.60 -9.69 4.83
C ARG A 78 14.67 -9.82 3.63
N LEU A 79 15.08 -9.31 2.47
CA LEU A 79 14.25 -9.30 1.25
C LEU A 79 13.74 -10.69 0.86
N SER A 80 14.57 -11.73 0.99
CA SER A 80 14.19 -13.11 0.66
C SER A 80 13.07 -13.66 1.54
N ARG A 81 12.88 -13.12 2.75
CA ARG A 81 11.74 -13.46 3.61
C ARG A 81 10.59 -12.48 3.41
N SER A 82 10.88 -11.20 3.30
CA SER A 82 9.83 -10.17 3.23
C SER A 82 9.07 -10.18 1.91
N ILE A 83 9.65 -10.71 0.82
CA ILE A 83 8.94 -10.97 -0.43
C ILE A 83 7.77 -11.95 -0.26
N LEU A 84 7.89 -12.89 0.70
CA LEU A 84 6.82 -13.86 1.01
C LEU A 84 5.60 -13.23 1.70
N ASN A 85 5.74 -11.99 2.19
CA ASN A 85 4.61 -11.21 2.68
C ASN A 85 3.77 -10.62 1.54
N VAL A 86 4.30 -10.60 0.32
CA VAL A 86 3.63 -10.03 -0.88
C VAL A 86 3.25 -11.13 -1.85
N LEU A 87 4.15 -12.07 -2.11
CA LEU A 87 3.95 -13.18 -3.03
C LEU A 87 4.06 -14.49 -2.26
N SER A 88 3.09 -15.39 -2.42
CA SER A 88 3.21 -16.73 -1.84
C SER A 88 4.42 -17.48 -2.41
N GLU A 89 4.83 -18.54 -1.71
CA GLU A 89 5.91 -19.42 -2.17
C GLU A 89 5.60 -20.04 -3.54
N ASP A 90 4.35 -20.43 -3.77
CA ASP A 90 3.89 -20.96 -5.06
C ASP A 90 4.10 -19.97 -6.21
N ILE A 91 3.79 -18.69 -5.99
CA ILE A 91 4.02 -17.64 -6.99
C ILE A 91 5.52 -17.41 -7.20
N VAL A 92 6.32 -17.38 -6.13
CA VAL A 92 7.78 -17.20 -6.24
C VAL A 92 8.45 -18.36 -6.99
N LEU A 93 7.94 -19.58 -6.84
CA LEU A 93 8.46 -20.76 -7.53
C LEU A 93 7.99 -20.81 -8.99
N SER A 94 6.73 -20.47 -9.27
CA SER A 94 6.12 -20.59 -10.60
C SER A 94 6.32 -19.39 -11.53
N TYR A 95 6.78 -18.24 -11.00
CA TYR A 95 7.04 -17.03 -11.78
C TYR A 95 8.51 -16.62 -11.72
N ASN A 96 8.99 -15.99 -12.79
CA ASN A 96 10.18 -15.14 -12.75
C ASN A 96 9.93 -13.87 -13.57
N LEU A 97 10.87 -12.92 -13.57
CA LEU A 97 10.67 -11.62 -14.23
C LEU A 97 10.40 -11.75 -15.73
N GLU A 98 11.07 -12.67 -16.43
CA GLU A 98 11.04 -12.75 -17.91
C GLU A 98 10.15 -13.86 -18.49
N GLY A 99 9.73 -14.84 -17.69
CA GLY A 99 9.02 -16.05 -18.13
C GLY A 99 9.93 -17.16 -18.69
N GLY A 100 11.19 -17.24 -18.22
CA GLY A 100 12.13 -18.28 -18.66
C GLY A 100 12.02 -19.58 -17.85
N GLN A 101 12.65 -20.65 -18.34
CA GLN A 101 12.81 -21.93 -17.60
C GLN A 101 11.48 -22.53 -17.09
N ASN A 102 10.47 -22.63 -17.96
CA ASN A 102 9.14 -23.15 -17.62
C ASN A 102 8.39 -22.35 -16.53
N LYS A 103 8.84 -21.14 -16.20
CA LYS A 103 8.15 -20.22 -15.29
C LYS A 103 7.33 -19.19 -16.07
N LYS A 104 6.27 -18.70 -15.44
CA LYS A 104 5.44 -17.61 -15.98
C LYS A 104 6.14 -16.27 -15.83
N LYS A 105 5.78 -15.31 -16.69
CA LYS A 105 6.37 -13.98 -16.76
C LYS A 105 5.68 -13.00 -15.81
N LEU A 106 6.39 -12.53 -14.78
CA LEU A 106 5.87 -11.52 -13.86
C LEU A 106 5.70 -10.15 -14.53
N LYS A 107 6.55 -9.83 -15.52
CA LYS A 107 6.41 -8.62 -16.36
C LYS A 107 5.12 -8.56 -17.20
N ALA A 108 4.30 -9.63 -17.22
CA ALA A 108 2.95 -9.56 -17.76
C ALA A 108 2.03 -8.65 -16.92
N TYR A 109 2.42 -8.34 -15.68
CA TYR A 109 1.72 -7.45 -14.75
C TYR A 109 2.59 -6.20 -14.49
N PRO A 110 2.61 -5.23 -15.43
CA PRO A 110 3.58 -4.15 -15.42
C PRO A 110 3.39 -3.16 -14.26
N ASN A 111 2.14 -2.90 -13.85
CA ASN A 111 1.84 -1.98 -12.76
C ASN A 111 2.24 -2.59 -11.42
N PHE A 112 1.95 -3.88 -11.24
CA PHE A 112 2.41 -4.66 -10.10
C PHE A 112 3.93 -4.68 -10.01
N VAL A 113 4.63 -5.03 -11.09
CA VAL A 113 6.11 -5.06 -11.09
C VAL A 113 6.69 -3.68 -10.79
N ARG A 114 6.14 -2.61 -11.38
CA ARG A 114 6.57 -1.24 -11.10
C ARG A 114 6.39 -0.89 -9.62
N ALA A 115 5.24 -1.21 -9.04
CA ALA A 115 4.94 -0.90 -7.65
C ALA A 115 5.77 -1.76 -6.68
N LEU A 116 6.01 -3.03 -7.00
CA LEU A 116 6.89 -3.93 -6.24
C LEU A 116 8.33 -3.41 -6.21
N LEU A 117 8.83 -2.91 -7.35
CA LEU A 117 10.18 -2.38 -7.49
C LEU A 117 10.31 -0.92 -7.02
N SER A 118 9.21 -0.24 -6.69
CA SER A 118 9.21 1.17 -6.27
C SER A 118 10.15 1.46 -5.10
N LYS A 119 10.27 0.52 -4.13
CA LYS A 119 11.22 0.59 -3.00
C LYS A 119 12.66 0.83 -3.47
N PHE A 120 13.01 0.27 -4.62
CA PHE A 120 14.36 0.27 -5.17
C PHE A 120 14.59 1.40 -6.18
N LEU A 121 13.53 1.91 -6.79
CA LEU A 121 13.58 3.02 -7.75
C LEU A 121 13.59 4.41 -7.08
N LEU A 122 13.18 4.50 -5.81
CA LEU A 122 13.14 5.75 -5.03
C LEU A 122 14.30 5.90 -4.02
N GLY A 123 15.23 4.94 -3.97
CA GLY A 123 16.47 5.03 -3.19
C GLY A 123 17.64 5.60 -4.02
N PRO A 124 18.77 5.99 -3.39
CA PRO A 124 20.00 6.28 -4.14
C PRO A 124 20.31 5.08 -5.02
N LYS A 125 20.67 5.29 -6.29
CA LYS A 125 20.86 4.24 -7.32
C LYS A 125 21.63 3.04 -6.78
N VAL A 126 20.91 2.05 -6.26
CA VAL A 126 21.47 0.74 -5.95
C VAL A 126 21.27 -0.08 -7.21
N THR A 127 22.37 -0.35 -7.91
CA THR A 127 22.38 -1.35 -8.98
C THR A 127 22.02 -2.70 -8.36
N ILE A 128 20.74 -3.07 -8.44
CA ILE A 128 20.29 -4.39 -7.99
C ILE A 128 20.69 -5.38 -9.08
N VAL A 129 21.87 -5.98 -8.89
CA VAL A 129 22.17 -7.26 -9.50
C VAL A 129 21.28 -8.28 -8.79
N CYS A 130 20.08 -8.51 -9.32
CA CYS A 130 19.22 -9.61 -8.88
C CYS A 130 19.90 -10.93 -9.26
N LYS A 131 20.80 -11.43 -8.43
CA LYS A 131 21.10 -12.86 -8.38
C LYS A 131 20.06 -13.53 -7.48
N PHE A 132 18.93 -13.88 -8.06
CA PHE A 132 18.08 -14.92 -7.49
C PHE A 132 18.81 -16.25 -7.73
N ASN A 133 19.63 -16.67 -6.78
CA ASN A 133 20.06 -18.07 -6.72
C ASN A 133 18.93 -18.82 -6.01
N PHE A 134 18.19 -19.60 -6.78
CA PHE A 134 17.40 -20.73 -6.28
C PHE A 134 18.33 -21.92 -6.10
#